data_AF-A0A7L4RKN4-F1
#
_entry.id   AF-A0A7L4RKN4-F1
#
_cell.length_a   1.000
_cell.length_b   1.000
_cell.length_c   1.000
_cell.angle_alpha   90.00
_cell.angle_beta   90.00
_cell.angle_gamma   90.00
#
_symmetry.space_group_name_H-M   'P 1'
#
loop_
_entity.id
_entity.type
_entity.pdbx_description
1 polymer ?
#
loop_
_entity_poly.entity_id
_entity_poly.type
_entity_poly.pdbx_seq_one_letter_code
_entity_poly.pdbx_strand_id
1 'polypeptide(L)' 'MGRGVGRGKTILFGEHFVVHGAPAIAAGIMNSAVVDVRKAVKNNIITKQKVVPELSLDGIQKVLDAMGVKEKYDVYLD' A
#
# COMPACT_ATOMS: atom_id res chain seq x y z
N MET A 1 -3.21 -17.85 -3.28
CA MET A 1 -3.90 -16.69 -2.67
C MET A 1 -2.96 -16.11 -1.65
N GLY A 2 -2.61 -14.83 -1.77
CA GLY A 2 -1.73 -14.15 -0.81
C GLY A 2 -2.53 -13.13 -0.01
N ARG A 3 -2.30 -13.07 1.30
CA ARG A 3 -2.95 -12.09 2.18
C ARG A 3 -1.89 -11.24 2.87
N GLY A 4 -2.02 -9.93 2.75
CA GLY A 4 -1.18 -8.94 3.41
C GLY A 4 -2.00 -8.09 4.39
N VAL A 5 -1.40 -7.72 5.51
CA VAL A 5 -2.01 -6.79 6.47
C VAL A 5 -1.00 -5.71 6.81
N GLY A 6 -1.35 -4.46 6.50
CA GLY A 6 -0.59 -3.27 6.90
C GLY A 6 -1.32 -2.55 8.02
N ARG A 7 -0.61 -2.10 9.06
CA ARG A 7 -1.15 -1.18 10.07
C ARG A 7 -0.82 0.24 9.70
N GLY A 8 -1.74 1.16 9.95
CA GLY A 8 -1.43 2.59 9.88
C GLY A 8 -0.39 2.98 10.92
N LYS A 9 0.19 4.18 10.77
CA LYS A 9 1.06 4.78 11.78
C LYS A 9 0.69 6.23 12.00
N THR A 10 0.98 6.72 13.20
CA THR A 10 1.00 8.15 13.53
C THR A 10 2.40 8.54 13.98
N ILE A 11 2.75 9.83 13.88
CA ILE A 11 3.98 10.35 14.48
C ILE A 11 3.60 10.98 15.82
N LEU A 12 4.22 10.51 16.90
CA LEU A 12 3.99 11.04 18.24
C LEU A 12 4.78 12.33 18.46
N PHE A 13 6.01 12.37 17.95
CA PHE A 13 6.93 13.50 18.13
C PHE A 13 7.85 13.66 16.92
N GLY A 14 8.21 14.90 16.57
CA GLY A 14 9.27 15.20 15.60
C GLY A 14 8.84 15.32 14.13
N GLU A 15 7.54 15.51 13.84
CA GLU A 15 6.98 15.51 12.47
C GLU A 15 7.74 16.40 11.47
N HIS A 16 7.98 17.66 11.84
CA HIS A 16 8.66 18.63 10.98
C HIS A 16 10.18 18.72 11.23
N PHE A 17 10.68 18.07 12.27
CA PHE A 17 12.11 18.11 12.61
C PHE A 17 12.89 16.99 11.91
N VAL A 18 12.23 15.88 11.58
CA VAL A 18 12.87 14.73 10.90
C VAL A 18 13.41 15.08 9.51
N VAL A 19 12.79 16.03 8.81
CA VAL A 19 13.29 16.52 7.50
C VAL A 19 14.61 17.29 7.62
N HIS A 20 14.98 17.70 8.84
CA HIS A 20 16.25 18.36 9.14
C HIS A 20 17.24 17.44 9.86
N GLY A 21 17.01 16.13 9.89
CA GLY A 21 17.92 15.13 10.45
C GLY A 21 17.76 14.88 11.95
N ALA A 22 16.78 15.51 12.61
CA ALA A 22 16.46 15.22 14.00
C ALA A 22 15.62 13.92 14.12
N PRO A 23 15.67 13.21 15.26
CA PRO A 23 14.88 12.00 15.45
C PRO A 23 13.37 12.31 15.57
N ALA A 24 12.55 11.31 15.21
CA ALA A 24 11.10 11.31 15.40
C ALA A 24 10.64 9.95 15.97
N ILE A 25 9.51 9.95 16.66
CA ILE A 25 8.90 8.74 17.20
C ILE A 25 7.59 8.48 16.45
N ALA A 26 7.50 7.33 15.79
CA ALA A 26 6.28 6.86 15.15
C ALA A 26 5.68 5.69 15.93
N ALA A 27 4.36 5.63 15.99
CA ALA A 27 3.61 4.55 16.61
C ALA A 27 2.61 3.94 15.63
N GLY A 28 2.46 2.62 15.66
CA GLY A 28 1.40 1.93 14.94
C GLY A 28 0.03 2.28 15.53
N ILE A 29 -0.96 2.48 14.66
CA ILE A 29 -2.36 2.61 15.09
C ILE A 29 -3.11 1.30 14.85
N MET A 30 -4.24 1.13 15.53
CA MET A 30 -5.03 -0.11 15.43
C MET A 30 -5.64 -0.29 14.04
N ASN A 31 -5.93 0.78 13.30
CA ASN A 31 -6.49 0.65 11.96
C ASN A 31 -5.54 -0.12 11.03
N SER A 32 -6.11 -1.06 10.27
CA SER A 32 -5.38 -1.91 9.34
C SER A 32 -5.97 -1.81 7.95
N ALA A 33 -5.11 -1.83 6.94
CA ALA A 33 -5.47 -2.13 5.56
C ALA A 33 -5.21 -3.61 5.31
N VAL A 34 -6.21 -4.34 4.84
CA VAL A 34 -6.10 -5.75 4.48
C VAL A 34 -6.12 -5.87 2.97
N VAL A 35 -5.18 -6.65 2.45
CA VAL A 35 -5.05 -6.90 1.02
C VAL A 35 -5.12 -8.39 0.76
N ASP A 36 -6.04 -8.81 -0.10
CA ASP A 36 -6.09 -10.17 -0.63
C ASP A 36 -5.76 -10.17 -2.11
N VAL A 37 -4.87 -11.08 -2.52
CA VAL A 37 -4.35 -11.16 -3.88
C VAL A 37 -4.62 -12.53 -4.49
N ARG A 38 -5.20 -12.53 -5.70
CA ARG A 38 -5.53 -13.73 -6.47
C ARG A 38 -5.00 -13.61 -7.88
N LYS A 39 -4.50 -14.70 -8.47
CA LYS A 39 -4.06 -14.71 -9.88
C LYS A 39 -5.25 -14.40 -10.79
N ALA A 40 -5.02 -13.60 -11.82
CA ALA A 40 -6.04 -13.13 -12.74
C ALA A 40 -5.51 -13.05 -14.18
N VAL A 41 -6.41 -12.80 -15.13
CA VAL A 41 -6.07 -12.62 -16.56
C VAL A 41 -5.64 -11.17 -16.87
N LYS A 42 -6.07 -10.22 -16.04
CA LYS A 42 -5.73 -8.79 -16.10
C LYS A 42 -5.57 -8.25 -14.68
N ASN A 43 -4.81 -7.17 -14.51
CA ASN A 43 -4.67 -6.50 -13.21
C ASN A 43 -5.93 -5.70 -12.90
N ASN A 44 -6.54 -5.98 -11.75
CA ASN A 44 -7.70 -5.23 -11.26
C ASN A 44 -7.52 -4.87 -9.79
N ILE A 45 -7.99 -3.68 -9.40
CA ILE A 45 -8.13 -3.26 -8.01
C ILE A 45 -9.61 -3.22 -7.69
N ILE A 46 -10.03 -4.01 -6.72
CA ILE A 46 -11.41 -4.11 -6.27
C ILE A 46 -11.46 -3.53 -4.87
N THR A 47 -12.08 -2.36 -4.73
CA THR A 47 -12.20 -1.68 -3.45
C THR A 47 -13.46 -0.84 -3.36
N LYS A 48 -13.93 -0.63 -2.13
CA LYS A 48 -14.98 0.34 -1.80
C LYS A 48 -14.40 1.68 -1.35
N GLN A 49 -13.09 1.75 -1.14
CA GLN A 49 -12.40 2.94 -0.62
C GLN A 49 -11.95 3.87 -1.74
N LYS A 50 -11.74 5.15 -1.41
CA LYS A 50 -11.19 6.12 -2.35
C LYS A 50 -9.70 5.84 -2.57
N VAL A 51 -9.34 5.40 -3.77
CA VAL A 51 -7.96 5.11 -4.16
C VAL A 51 -7.21 6.43 -4.44
N VAL A 52 -6.05 6.62 -3.81
CA VAL A 52 -5.14 7.72 -4.14
C VAL A 52 -4.39 7.42 -5.44
N PRO A 53 -3.98 8.43 -6.23
CA PRO A 53 -3.37 8.21 -7.56
C PRO A 53 -2.17 7.27 -7.57
N GLU A 54 -1.38 7.24 -6.50
CA GLU A 54 -0.21 6.39 -6.32
C GLU A 54 -0.58 4.90 -6.17
N LEU A 55 -1.81 4.63 -5.71
CA LEU A 55 -2.42 3.30 -5.62
C LEU A 55 -3.34 3.01 -6.83
N SER A 56 -3.30 3.82 -7.88
CA SER A 56 -4.02 3.54 -9.12
C SER A 56 -3.44 2.31 -9.82
N LEU A 57 -4.24 1.69 -10.70
CA LEU A 57 -3.81 0.57 -11.53
C LEU A 57 -2.53 0.88 -12.32
N ASP A 58 -2.42 2.09 -12.86
CA ASP A 58 -1.23 2.56 -13.57
C ASP A 58 0.00 2.65 -12.67
N GLY A 59 -0.17 3.15 -11.45
CA GLY A 59 0.89 3.21 -10.45
C GLY A 59 1.41 1.83 -10.09
N ILE A 60 0.49 0.89 -9.79
CA ILE A 60 0.84 -0.49 -9.47
C ILE A 60 1.48 -1.19 -10.66
N GLN A 61 0.99 -1.00 -11.89
CA GLN A 61 1.57 -1.62 -13.08
C GLN A 61 3.04 -1.21 -13.26
N LYS A 62 3.36 0.09 -13.10
CA LYS A 62 4.75 0.57 -13.17
C LYS A 62 5.66 -0.09 -12.14
N VAL A 63 5.17 -0.31 -10.91
CA VAL A 63 5.93 -1.00 -9.86
C VAL A 63 6.14 -2.47 -10.22
N LEU A 64 5.10 -3.16 -10.68
CA LEU A 64 5.20 -4.57 -11.09
C LEU A 64 6.17 -4.76 -12.27
N ASP A 65 6.14 -3.83 -13.23
CA ASP A 65 7.05 -3.82 -14.38
C ASP A 65 8.50 -3.62 -13.92
N ALA A 66 8.75 -2.68 -13.00
CA ALA A 66 10.07 -2.44 -12.41
C ALA A 66 10.57 -3.64 -11.59
N MET A 67 9.67 -4.41 -10.98
CA MET A 67 10.00 -5.65 -10.25
C MET A 67 10.13 -6.89 -11.16
N GLY A 68 9.85 -6.76 -12.47
CA GLY A 68 9.90 -7.88 -13.42
C GLY A 68 8.77 -8.91 -13.25
N VAL A 69 7.68 -8.55 -12.57
CA VAL A 69 6.56 -9.45 -12.29
C VAL A 69 5.62 -9.49 -13.50
N LYS A 70 5.59 -10.62 -14.22
CA LYS A 70 4.75 -10.82 -15.41
C LYS A 70 3.36 -11.37 -15.10
N GLU A 71 3.17 -11.85 -13.88
CA GLU A 71 1.91 -12.42 -13.42
C GLU A 71 0.92 -11.31 -13.12
N LYS A 72 -0.37 -11.60 -13.33
CA LYS A 72 -1.44 -10.64 -13.18
C LYS A 72 -2.35 -11.03 -12.03
N TYR A 73 -2.91 -10.03 -11.36
CA TYR A 73 -3.59 -10.22 -10.09
C TYR A 73 -4.85 -9.39 -9.94
N ASP A 74 -5.87 -9.99 -9.34
CA ASP A 74 -6.96 -9.27 -8.70
C ASP A 74 -6.53 -8.93 -7.27
N VAL A 75 -6.59 -7.64 -6.95
CA VAL A 75 -6.23 -7.09 -5.65
C VAL A 75 -7.49 -6.59 -4.97
N TYR A 76 -7.87 -7.22 -3.88
CA TYR A 76 -9.00 -6.84 -3.06
C TYR A 76 -8.49 -6.01 -1.88
N LEU A 77 -8.95 -4.77 -1.76
CA LEU A 77 -8.65 -3.86 -0.66
C LEU A 77 -9.92 -3.64 0.16
N ASP A 78 -9.87 -4.11 1.41
CA ASP A 78 -10.94 -3.97 2.41
C ASP A 78 -10.66 -2.83 3.39
#